data_AF-A0AAP0Q799-F1
#
_entry.id   AF-A0AAP0Q799-F1
#
_cell.length_a   1.000
_cell.length_b   1.000
_cell.length_c   1.000
_cell.angle_alpha   90.00
_cell.angle_beta   90.00
_cell.angle_gamma   90.00
#
_symmetry.space_group_name_H-M   'P 1'
#
loop_
_entity.id
_entity.type
_entity.pdbx_description
1 polymer ?
#
loop_
_entity_poly.entity_id
_entity_poly.type
_entity_poly.pdbx_seq_one_letter_code
_entity_poly.pdbx_strand_id
1 'polypeptide(L)'
;MAMEIKLLKRAVGGSSEVAVVVKSRTKVPEPKKFSGKRSAKELENFIWDMEQYFATVGMEESQKVVLTSMYPEGDAKLWWRTRVDDDTAAGRPKIVDWEVLKRELKDQFLPTNAAWQAREALRKLKQTGSVRDYVKEFSSLLLDIKNMSEEDKLFNFTTGL
;
A
#
# COMPACT_ATOMS: atom_id res chain seq x y z
N MET A 1 -70.74 29.95 4.93
CA MET A 1 -69.63 30.55 5.72
C MET A 1 -68.61 29.44 5.99
N ALA A 2 -67.34 29.73 5.73
CA ALA A 2 -66.12 28.98 6.07
C ALA A 2 -66.09 27.50 5.62
N MET A 3 -65.34 27.09 4.58
CA MET A 3 -63.88 27.12 4.42
C MET A 3 -63.15 26.30 5.49
N GLU A 4 -62.12 25.58 5.03
CA GLU A 4 -61.03 24.93 5.79
C GLU A 4 -61.20 23.41 6.06
N ILE A 5 -60.46 22.53 5.39
CA ILE A 5 -58.99 22.37 5.34
C ILE A 5 -58.40 22.06 6.72
N LYS A 6 -58.25 20.75 7.01
CA LYS A 6 -57.09 20.09 7.62
C LYS A 6 -57.52 18.68 8.03
N LEU A 7 -57.11 17.66 7.29
CA LEU A 7 -55.96 16.84 7.71
C LEU A 7 -56.13 16.33 9.14
N LEU A 8 -56.46 15.06 9.31
CA LEU A 8 -55.51 14.09 9.88
C LEU A 8 -56.08 12.66 9.82
N LYS A 9 -55.42 11.88 8.97
CA LYS A 9 -55.54 10.44 8.78
C LYS A 9 -55.26 9.70 10.09
N ARG A 10 -56.06 8.67 10.39
CA ARG A 10 -55.65 7.56 11.25
C ARG A 10 -56.20 6.22 10.75
N ALA A 11 -55.26 5.34 10.45
CA ALA A 11 -55.32 3.86 10.43
C ALA A 11 -56.19 3.16 9.35
N VAL A 12 -55.51 2.54 8.37
CA VAL A 12 -55.37 1.07 8.18
C VAL A 12 -54.97 0.77 6.72
N GLY A 13 -53.80 0.15 6.54
CA GLY A 13 -53.49 -0.73 5.39
C GLY A 13 -52.80 -0.14 4.16
N GLY A 14 -51.53 -0.48 3.95
CA GLY A 14 -50.94 -0.54 2.60
C GLY A 14 -49.59 0.15 2.39
N SER A 15 -48.51 -0.59 2.68
CA SER A 15 -47.16 -0.46 2.08
C SER A 15 -46.54 0.94 1.99
N SER A 16 -45.88 1.37 3.07
CA SER A 16 -44.75 2.29 2.95
C SER A 16 -43.60 1.49 2.34
N GLU A 17 -43.35 1.64 1.04
CA GLU A 17 -42.06 1.34 0.45
C GLU A 17 -41.03 2.23 1.17
N VAL A 18 -40.41 1.66 2.20
CA VAL A 18 -39.11 2.16 2.64
C VAL A 18 -38.22 1.84 1.47
N ALA A 19 -37.97 2.85 0.63
CA ALA A 19 -36.85 2.84 -0.29
C ALA A 19 -35.62 2.59 0.57
N VAL A 20 -35.25 1.32 0.71
CA VAL A 20 -33.93 0.92 1.17
C VAL A 20 -33.05 1.53 0.10
N VAL A 21 -32.48 2.69 0.41
CA VAL A 21 -31.34 3.21 -0.31
C VAL A 21 -30.29 2.13 -0.14
N VAL A 22 -30.25 1.20 -1.09
CA VAL A 22 -29.14 0.28 -1.25
C VAL A 22 -28.00 1.20 -1.59
N LYS A 23 -27.33 1.68 -0.54
CA LYS A 23 -26.08 2.41 -0.63
C LYS A 23 -25.19 1.44 -1.37
N SER A 24 -24.98 1.69 -2.66
CA SER A 24 -24.11 0.90 -3.49
C SER A 24 -22.76 0.88 -2.78
N ARG A 25 -22.46 -0.22 -2.08
CA ARG A 25 -21.17 -0.41 -1.44
C ARG A 25 -20.20 -0.54 -2.61
N THR A 26 -19.56 0.58 -2.95
CA THR A 26 -18.48 0.61 -3.90
C THR A 26 -17.48 -0.43 -3.42
N LYS A 27 -17.22 -1.45 -4.23
CA LYS A 27 -16.29 -2.52 -3.84
C LYS A 27 -14.92 -1.87 -3.64
N VAL A 28 -14.40 -1.91 -2.42
CA VAL A 28 -13.08 -1.38 -2.12
C VAL A 28 -12.06 -2.20 -2.90
N PRO A 29 -11.18 -1.58 -3.72
CA PRO A 29 -10.15 -2.31 -4.44
C PRO A 29 -9.23 -3.05 -3.46
N GLU A 30 -8.95 -4.32 -3.74
CA GLU A 30 -8.03 -5.11 -2.92
C GLU A 30 -6.57 -4.76 -3.24
N PRO A 31 -5.67 -4.75 -2.23
CA PRO A 31 -4.24 -4.51 -2.45
C PRO A 31 -3.61 -5.55 -3.37
N LYS A 32 -2.52 -5.16 -4.04
CA LYS A 32 -1.72 -6.11 -4.81
C LYS A 32 -0.94 -7.04 -3.89
N LYS A 33 -0.70 -8.27 -4.36
CA LYS A 33 0.17 -9.21 -3.68
C LYS A 33 1.62 -8.74 -3.71
N PHE A 34 2.38 -9.12 -2.69
CA PHE A 34 3.80 -8.81 -2.58
C PHE A 34 4.63 -10.07 -2.83
N SER A 35 5.48 -10.04 -3.86
CA SER A 35 6.28 -11.18 -4.30
C SER A 35 7.52 -11.45 -3.45
N GLY A 36 7.93 -10.51 -2.60
CA GLY A 36 9.19 -10.58 -1.87
C GLY A 36 10.39 -10.05 -2.63
N LYS A 37 10.17 -9.30 -3.73
CA LYS A 37 11.26 -8.62 -4.41
C LYS A 37 11.96 -7.65 -3.44
N ARG A 38 13.28 -7.73 -3.37
CA ARG A 38 14.10 -6.83 -2.55
C ARG A 38 14.21 -5.44 -3.21
N SER A 39 13.12 -4.69 -3.14
CA SER A 39 12.99 -3.36 -3.72
C SER A 39 12.26 -2.46 -2.72
N ALA A 40 12.89 -1.34 -2.35
CA ALA A 40 12.28 -0.37 -1.46
C ALA A 40 10.95 0.14 -2.02
N LYS A 41 10.92 0.47 -3.32
CA LYS A 41 9.69 0.88 -4.02
C LYS A 41 8.56 -0.14 -3.91
N GLU A 42 8.80 -1.41 -4.24
CA GLU A 42 7.71 -2.41 -4.23
C GLU A 42 7.23 -2.71 -2.81
N LEU A 43 8.15 -2.79 -1.84
CA LEU A 43 7.80 -3.03 -0.46
C LEU A 43 7.03 -1.86 0.16
N GLU A 44 7.51 -0.62 0.00
CA GLU A 44 6.86 0.56 0.59
C GLU A 44 5.50 0.81 -0.06
N ASN A 45 5.36 0.58 -1.37
CA ASN A 45 4.06 0.64 -2.04
C ASN A 45 3.09 -0.42 -1.48
N PHE A 46 3.56 -1.67 -1.27
CA PHE A 46 2.73 -2.71 -0.68
C PHE A 46 2.25 -2.35 0.74
N ILE A 47 3.16 -1.87 1.60
CA ILE A 47 2.83 -1.43 2.96
C ILE A 47 1.79 -0.30 2.91
N TRP A 48 2.02 0.70 2.06
CA TRP A 48 1.11 1.83 1.89
C TRP A 48 -0.27 1.41 1.40
N ASP A 49 -0.34 0.56 0.37
CA ASP A 49 -1.60 0.06 -0.19
C ASP A 49 -2.41 -0.72 0.85
N MET A 50 -1.75 -1.53 1.69
CA MET A 50 -2.39 -2.23 2.81
C MET A 50 -2.94 -1.24 3.85
N GLU A 51 -2.17 -0.20 4.22
CA GLU A 51 -2.62 0.83 5.16
C GLU A 51 -3.84 1.61 4.66
N GLN A 52 -3.84 1.98 3.37
CA GLN A 52 -5.00 2.62 2.74
C GLN A 52 -6.22 1.70 2.73
N TYR A 53 -6.00 0.41 2.46
CA TYR A 53 -7.07 -0.58 2.48
C TYR A 53 -7.67 -0.72 3.89
N PHE A 54 -6.83 -0.87 4.92
CA PHE A 54 -7.28 -0.94 6.32
C PHE A 54 -8.10 0.29 6.72
N ALA A 55 -7.62 1.49 6.39
CA ALA A 55 -8.31 2.73 6.70
C ALA A 55 -9.66 2.81 5.97
N THR A 56 -9.72 2.37 4.71
CA THR A 56 -10.94 2.43 3.90
C THR A 56 -12.01 1.47 4.40
N VAL A 57 -11.63 0.27 4.85
CA VAL A 57 -12.58 -0.73 5.36
C VAL A 57 -12.85 -0.62 6.86
N GLY A 58 -12.15 0.27 7.59
CA GLY A 58 -12.27 0.44 9.03
C GLY A 58 -11.76 -0.77 9.82
N MET A 59 -10.60 -1.31 9.42
CA MET A 59 -10.05 -2.53 10.01
C MET A 59 -9.50 -2.32 11.43
N GLU A 60 -9.81 -3.25 12.33
CA GLU A 60 -9.24 -3.29 13.69
C GLU A 60 -7.77 -3.74 13.68
N GLU A 61 -6.96 -3.21 14.60
CA GLU A 61 -5.52 -3.53 14.70
C GLU A 61 -5.25 -5.04 14.77
N SER A 62 -6.06 -5.78 15.55
CA SER A 62 -5.94 -7.22 15.76
C SER A 62 -6.11 -8.05 14.48
N GLN A 63 -6.74 -7.47 13.45
CA GLN A 63 -7.06 -8.16 12.19
C GLN A 63 -6.04 -7.88 11.08
N LYS A 64 -5.25 -6.79 11.19
CA LYS A 64 -4.35 -6.34 10.12
C LYS A 64 -3.31 -7.37 9.74
N VAL A 65 -2.63 -7.98 10.72
CA VAL A 65 -1.61 -9.00 10.46
C VAL A 65 -2.22 -10.25 9.82
N VAL A 66 -3.37 -10.70 10.35
CA VAL A 66 -4.10 -11.85 9.80
C VAL A 66 -4.50 -11.60 8.36
N LEU A 67 -5.06 -10.43 8.05
CA LEU A 67 -5.42 -10.08 6.68
C LEU A 67 -4.18 -10.03 5.77
N THR A 68 -3.14 -9.33 6.21
CA THR A 68 -1.90 -9.17 5.43
C THR A 68 -1.27 -10.51 5.11
N SER A 69 -1.34 -11.50 6.00
CA SER A 69 -0.78 -12.84 5.79
C SER A 69 -1.27 -13.57 4.53
N MET A 70 -2.38 -13.09 3.93
CA MET A 70 -2.95 -13.64 2.70
C MET A 70 -2.35 -13.04 1.41
N TYR A 71 -1.62 -11.92 1.51
CA TYR A 71 -1.10 -11.15 0.37
C TYR A 71 0.37 -11.43 -0.03
N PRO A 72 1.21 -12.10 0.77
CA PRO A 72 2.49 -12.60 0.30
C PRO A 72 2.34 -13.66 -0.82
N GLU A 73 3.19 -13.55 -1.82
CA GLU A 73 3.45 -14.57 -2.84
C GLU A 73 4.96 -14.74 -3.04
N GLY A 74 5.38 -15.70 -3.87
CA GLY A 74 6.80 -15.93 -4.16
C GLY A 74 7.67 -16.07 -2.90
N ASP A 75 8.76 -15.31 -2.88
CA ASP A 75 9.76 -15.30 -1.80
C ASP A 75 9.20 -14.71 -0.50
N ALA A 76 8.26 -13.75 -0.58
CA ALA A 76 7.59 -13.22 0.61
C ALA A 76 6.76 -14.29 1.31
N LYS A 77 6.07 -15.15 0.55
CA LYS A 77 5.30 -16.26 1.12
C LYS A 77 6.20 -17.33 1.73
N LEU A 78 7.36 -17.57 1.13
CA LEU A 78 8.36 -18.47 1.72
C LEU A 78 8.86 -17.91 3.06
N TRP A 79 9.28 -16.65 3.09
CA TRP A 79 9.71 -15.97 4.31
C TRP A 79 8.65 -16.00 5.40
N TRP A 80 7.38 -15.66 5.07
CA TRP A 80 6.31 -15.65 6.05
C TRP A 80 6.08 -17.03 6.70
N ARG A 81 6.15 -18.12 5.91
CA ARG A 81 6.05 -19.47 6.44
C ARG A 81 7.18 -19.79 7.41
N THR A 82 8.43 -19.53 7.01
CA THR A 82 9.58 -19.72 7.89
C THR A 82 9.47 -18.90 9.18
N ARG A 83 8.99 -17.65 9.07
CA ARG A 83 8.83 -16.76 10.22
C ARG A 83 7.76 -17.25 11.21
N VAL A 84 6.69 -17.87 10.72
CA VAL A 84 5.65 -18.49 11.54
C VAL A 84 6.15 -19.79 12.18
N ASP A 85 6.94 -20.58 11.46
CA ASP A 85 7.58 -21.78 12.01
C ASP A 85 8.55 -21.41 13.15
N ASP A 86 9.31 -20.33 13.01
CA ASP A 86 10.19 -19.79 14.05
C ASP A 86 9.44 -19.39 15.34
N ASP A 87 8.18 -18.95 15.25
CA ASP A 87 7.35 -18.67 16.44
C ASP A 87 7.18 -19.91 17.30
N THR A 88 6.99 -21.06 16.64
CA THR A 88 6.66 -22.32 17.31
C THR A 88 7.93 -23.11 17.67
N ALA A 89 8.93 -23.10 16.80
CA ALA A 89 10.14 -23.92 16.94
C ALA A 89 11.29 -23.19 17.66
N ALA A 90 11.48 -21.90 17.40
CA ALA A 90 12.58 -21.10 17.97
C ALA A 90 12.13 -20.22 19.15
N GLY A 91 10.86 -20.31 19.56
CA GLY A 91 10.29 -19.49 20.64
C GLY A 91 10.26 -18.00 20.31
N ARG A 92 10.29 -17.64 19.02
CA ARG A 92 10.24 -16.25 18.60
C ARG A 92 8.85 -15.68 18.92
N PRO A 93 8.73 -14.40 19.34
CA PRO A 93 7.42 -13.82 19.59
C PRO A 93 6.58 -13.74 18.32
N LYS A 94 5.33 -14.21 18.41
CA LYS A 94 4.34 -14.12 17.34
C LYS A 94 4.13 -12.67 16.91
N ILE A 95 4.15 -12.45 15.60
CA ILE A 95 3.80 -11.15 15.01
C ILE A 95 2.27 -11.00 15.10
N VAL A 96 1.81 -10.15 15.99
CA VAL A 96 0.38 -9.80 16.16
C VAL A 96 0.09 -8.33 15.92
N ASP A 97 1.14 -7.51 15.87
CA ASP A 97 1.08 -6.06 15.72
C ASP A 97 1.54 -5.64 14.32
N TRP A 98 0.84 -4.68 13.72
CA TRP A 98 1.11 -4.20 12.37
C TRP A 98 2.47 -3.50 12.25
N GLU A 99 2.88 -2.73 13.24
CA GLU A 99 4.17 -2.03 13.23
C GLU A 99 5.32 -3.04 13.32
N VAL A 100 5.16 -4.11 14.09
CA VAL A 100 6.11 -5.22 14.13
C VAL A 100 6.23 -5.90 12.77
N LEU A 101 5.10 -6.19 12.10
CA LEU A 101 5.11 -6.78 10.76
C LEU A 101 5.82 -5.87 9.74
N LYS A 102 5.51 -4.57 9.73
CA LYS A 102 6.17 -3.60 8.84
C LYS A 102 7.67 -3.57 9.06
N ARG A 103 8.13 -3.55 10.31
CA ARG A 103 9.57 -3.57 10.63
C ARG A 103 10.22 -4.82 10.08
N GLU A 104 9.66 -5.99 10.36
CA GLU A 104 10.26 -7.25 9.92
C GLU A 104 10.25 -7.42 8.39
N LEU A 105 9.18 -6.98 7.72
CA LEU A 105 9.15 -6.90 6.25
C LEU A 105 10.26 -6.00 5.71
N LYS A 106 10.48 -4.84 6.35
CA LYS A 106 11.55 -3.91 6.00
C LYS A 106 12.93 -4.52 6.23
N ASP A 107 13.16 -5.16 7.36
CA ASP A 107 14.44 -5.82 7.67
C ASP A 107 14.77 -6.91 6.65
N GLN A 108 13.75 -7.67 6.21
CA GLN A 108 13.93 -8.76 5.25
C GLN A 108 14.11 -8.26 3.81
N PHE A 109 13.27 -7.31 3.37
CA PHE A 109 13.10 -6.99 1.96
C PHE A 109 13.62 -5.61 1.54
N LEU A 110 14.00 -4.73 2.47
CA LEU A 110 14.78 -3.54 2.11
C LEU A 110 16.22 -3.95 1.79
N PRO A 111 16.76 -3.55 0.64
CA PRO A 111 18.20 -3.60 0.43
C PRO A 111 18.86 -2.61 1.38
N THR A 112 19.74 -3.07 2.27
CA THR A 112 20.53 -2.19 3.16
C THR A 112 21.29 -1.10 2.38
N ASN A 113 21.58 -1.36 1.10
CA ASN A 113 22.27 -0.47 0.18
C ASN A 113 21.36 0.15 -0.89
N ALA A 114 20.03 0.21 -0.71
CA ALA A 114 19.11 0.73 -1.74
C ALA A 114 19.49 2.13 -2.26
N ALA A 115 19.76 3.08 -1.35
CA ALA A 115 20.22 4.42 -1.72
C ALA A 115 21.57 4.39 -2.45
N TRP A 116 22.48 3.49 -2.07
CA TRP A 116 23.78 3.34 -2.74
C TRP A 116 23.63 2.72 -4.14
N GLN A 117 22.78 1.70 -4.29
CA GLN A 117 22.46 1.10 -5.59
C GLN A 117 21.79 2.13 -6.51
N ALA A 118 20.86 2.93 -5.98
CA ALA A 118 20.23 4.00 -6.74
C ALA A 118 21.24 5.05 -7.19
N ARG A 119 22.20 5.45 -6.33
CA ARG A 119 23.30 6.35 -6.68
C ARG A 119 24.22 5.75 -7.75
N GLU A 120 24.58 4.48 -7.63
CA GLU A 120 25.39 3.78 -8.64
C GLU A 120 24.67 3.65 -9.98
N ALA A 121 23.36 3.37 -9.97
CA ALA A 121 22.53 3.32 -11.16
C ALA A 121 22.43 4.71 -11.80
N LEU A 122 22.22 5.77 -11.00
CA LEU A 122 22.16 7.16 -11.46
C LEU A 122 23.47 7.57 -12.15
N ARG A 123 24.61 7.22 -11.56
CA ARG A 123 25.95 7.49 -12.13
C ARG A 123 26.15 6.82 -13.49
N LYS A 124 25.52 5.67 -13.71
CA LYS A 124 25.60 4.89 -14.96
C LYS A 124 24.49 5.22 -15.95
N LEU A 125 23.46 5.95 -15.52
CA LEU A 125 22.29 6.23 -16.34
C LEU A 125 22.67 7.14 -17.52
N LYS A 126 22.33 6.70 -18.72
CA LYS A 126 22.54 7.44 -19.97
C LYS A 126 21.28 7.42 -20.83
N GLN A 127 20.97 8.53 -21.48
CA GLN A 127 19.88 8.58 -22.45
C GLN A 127 20.28 7.78 -23.69
N THR A 128 19.78 6.55 -23.80
CA THR A 128 19.97 5.70 -24.98
C THR A 128 18.73 5.64 -25.88
N GLY A 129 17.58 6.11 -25.37
CA GLY A 129 16.29 6.13 -26.07
C GLY A 129 15.63 7.49 -26.00
N SER A 130 14.31 7.52 -25.74
CA SER A 130 13.57 8.76 -25.63
C SER A 130 13.91 9.53 -24.35
N VAL A 131 13.89 10.86 -24.41
CA VAL A 131 14.03 11.72 -23.23
C VAL A 131 12.97 11.38 -22.17
N ARG A 132 11.77 10.99 -22.59
CA ARG A 132 10.67 10.61 -21.69
C ARG A 132 11.02 9.37 -20.85
N ASP A 133 11.61 8.35 -21.48
CA ASP A 133 12.01 7.13 -20.78
C ASP A 133 13.17 7.41 -19.83
N TYR A 134 14.14 8.21 -20.26
CA TYR A 134 15.25 8.67 -19.41
C TYR A 134 14.75 9.44 -18.18
N VAL A 135 13.85 10.42 -18.36
CA VAL A 135 13.24 11.18 -17.26
C VAL A 135 12.51 10.26 -16.29
N LYS A 136 11.77 9.26 -16.81
CA LYS A 136 11.05 8.28 -15.99
C LYS A 136 12.01 7.44 -15.14
N GLU A 137 13.10 6.97 -15.72
CA GLU A 137 14.10 6.16 -15.01
C GLU A 137 14.87 7.00 -13.97
N PHE A 138 15.34 8.19 -14.37
CA PHE A 138 16.00 9.15 -13.49
C PHE A 138 15.14 9.49 -12.27
N SER A 139 13.86 9.84 -12.50
CA SER A 139 12.92 10.16 -11.43
C SER A 139 12.67 8.98 -10.51
N SER A 140 12.61 7.76 -11.05
CA SER A 140 12.41 6.56 -10.24
C SER A 140 13.59 6.28 -9.32
N LEU A 141 14.83 6.56 -9.76
CA LEU A 141 16.04 6.39 -8.93
C LEU A 141 16.10 7.41 -7.80
N LEU A 142 15.64 8.65 -8.03
CA LEU A 142 15.63 9.68 -6.99
C LEU A 142 14.69 9.36 -5.81
N LEU A 143 13.67 8.53 -5.99
CA LEU A 143 12.77 8.11 -4.90
C LEU A 143 13.53 7.38 -3.78
N ASP A 144 14.59 6.66 -4.14
CA ASP A 144 15.45 5.92 -3.20
C ASP A 144 16.61 6.78 -2.64
N ILE A 145 16.77 8.03 -3.13
CA ILE A 145 17.85 8.96 -2.72
C ILE A 145 17.25 10.20 -2.05
N LYS A 146 16.95 10.08 -0.75
CA LYS A 146 16.24 11.12 0.02
C LYS A 146 17.00 12.44 0.22
N ASN A 147 18.32 12.48 -0.01
CA ASN A 147 19.20 13.59 0.38
C ASN A 147 20.08 14.13 -0.76
N MET A 148 19.61 14.08 -2.01
CA MET A 148 20.31 14.72 -3.13
C MET A 148 19.88 16.19 -3.28
N SER A 149 20.84 17.10 -3.41
CA SER A 149 20.56 18.53 -3.63
C SER A 149 19.97 18.77 -5.03
N GLU A 150 19.25 19.88 -5.23
CA GLU A 150 18.72 20.23 -6.56
C GLU A 150 19.85 20.47 -7.58
N GLU A 151 20.98 21.02 -7.14
CA GLU A 151 22.16 21.21 -7.98
C GLU A 151 22.75 19.87 -8.42
N ASP A 152 22.90 18.91 -7.50
CA ASP A 152 23.37 17.57 -7.83
C ASP A 152 22.39 16.83 -8.75
N LYS A 153 21.07 16.98 -8.53
CA LYS A 153 20.04 16.41 -9.41
C LYS A 153 20.21 16.96 -10.83
N LEU A 154 20.31 18.28 -10.98
CA LEU A 154 20.48 18.92 -12.27
C LEU A 154 21.78 18.45 -12.95
N PHE A 155 22.90 18.45 -12.21
CA PHE A 155 24.19 18.00 -12.72
C PHE A 155 24.17 16.55 -13.20
N ASN A 156 23.62 15.62 -12.41
CA ASN A 156 23.51 14.21 -12.78
C ASN A 156 22.57 14.03 -13.98
N PHE A 157 21.46 14.77 -14.03
CA PHE A 157 20.52 14.75 -15.15
C PHE A 157 21.19 15.19 -16.45
N THR A 158 21.86 16.34 -16.45
CA THR A 158 22.51 16.87 -17.66
C THR A 158 23.72 16.05 -18.08
N THR A 159 24.43 15.43 -17.13
CA THR A 159 25.57 14.54 -17.44
C THR A 159 25.11 13.22 -18.06
N GLY A 160 23.88 12.80 -17.79
CA GLY A 160 23.31 11.56 -18.31
C GLY A 160 22.53 11.72 -19.62
N LEU A 161 22.19 12.94 -20.04
CA LEU A 161 21.61 13.23 -21.36
C LEU A 161 22.54 12.86 -22.51
#